data_AF-A0A537SHN2-F1
#
_entry.id   AF-A0A537SHN2-F1
#
_cell.length_a   1.000
_cell.length_b   1.000
_cell.length_c   1.000
_cell.angle_alpha   90.00
_cell.angle_beta   90.00
_cell.angle_gamma   90.00
#
_symmetry.space_group_name_H-M   'P 1'
#
loop_
_entity.id
_entity.type
_entity.pdbx_description
1 polymer ?
#
loop_
_entity_poly.entity_id
_entity_poly.type
_entity_poly.pdbx_seq_one_letter_code
_entity_poly.pdbx_strand_id
1 'polypeptide(L)' 'ESVGGPAGPINALDQVFADPQVIHRGMRIDRPSAAAKGGTIPGVRTPIIIGGRAMAAERPAPRLGEDTAEILREIGEG' A
#
# COMPACT_ATOMS: atom_id res chain seq x y z
N GLU A 1 -27.71 -21.08 -23.55
CA GLU A 1 -26.26 -21.11 -23.82
C GLU A 1 -25.65 -19.81 -23.32
N SER A 2 -24.74 -19.89 -22.35
CA SER A 2 -24.01 -18.71 -21.87
C SER A 2 -22.68 -18.67 -22.61
N VAL A 3 -22.54 -17.65 -23.45
CA VAL A 3 -21.33 -17.37 -24.23
C VAL A 3 -20.14 -17.35 -23.24
N GLY A 4 -19.18 -18.26 -23.42
CA GLY A 4 -18.02 -18.47 -22.53
C GLY A 4 -16.99 -17.33 -22.58
N GLY A 5 -17.44 -16.09 -22.39
CA GLY A 5 -16.60 -14.92 -22.29
C GLY A 5 -15.90 -14.85 -20.93
N PRO A 6 -14.69 -14.26 -20.85
CA PRO A 6 -14.01 -14.04 -19.58
C PRO A 6 -14.79 -13.01 -18.75
N ALA A 7 -15.59 -13.49 -17.80
CA ALA A 7 -16.30 -12.66 -16.85
C ALA A 7 -15.85 -13.01 -15.43
N GLY A 8 -15.48 -11.98 -14.66
CA GLY A 8 -15.19 -12.09 -13.23
C GLY A 8 -16.30 -11.43 -12.39
N PRO A 9 -16.42 -11.80 -11.10
CA PRO A 9 -17.36 -11.15 -10.20
C PRO A 9 -16.98 -9.68 -9.95
N ILE A 10 -17.98 -8.84 -9.68
CA ILE A 10 -17.77 -7.50 -9.13
C ILE A 10 -17.65 -7.65 -7.62
N ASN A 11 -16.45 -7.43 -7.08
CA ASN A 11 -16.17 -7.61 -5.65
C ASN A 11 -16.39 -6.30 -4.89
N ALA A 12 -17.09 -6.38 -3.75
CA ALA A 12 -17.05 -5.36 -2.72
C ALA A 12 -15.66 -5.32 -2.03
N LEU A 13 -15.35 -4.25 -1.31
CA LEU A 13 -14.00 -4.05 -0.75
C LEU A 13 -13.59 -5.14 0.25
N ASP A 14 -14.51 -5.61 1.08
CA ASP A 14 -14.29 -6.74 2.00
C ASP A 14 -13.97 -8.04 1.24
N GLN A 15 -14.67 -8.29 0.14
CA GLN A 15 -14.43 -9.44 -0.74
C GLN A 15 -13.06 -9.33 -1.43
N VAL A 16 -12.64 -8.13 -1.84
CA VAL A 16 -11.28 -7.91 -2.38
C VAL A 16 -10.23 -8.29 -1.34
N PHE A 17 -10.35 -7.86 -0.08
CA PHE A 17 -9.34 -8.18 0.93
C PHE A 17 -9.38 -9.64 1.42
N ALA A 18 -10.49 -10.35 1.21
CA ALA A 18 -10.62 -11.78 1.44
C ALA A 18 -10.16 -12.64 0.25
N ASP A 19 -9.86 -12.02 -0.91
CA ASP A 19 -9.50 -12.76 -2.11
C ASP A 19 -8.17 -13.54 -1.93
N PRO A 20 -8.13 -14.84 -2.30
CA PRO A 20 -6.92 -15.64 -2.14
C PRO A 20 -5.68 -15.08 -2.82
N GLN A 21 -5.82 -14.40 -3.97
CA GLN A 21 -4.68 -13.79 -4.69
C GLN A 21 -4.19 -12.52 -3.99
N VAL A 22 -5.10 -11.74 -3.41
CA VAL A 22 -4.76 -10.55 -2.61
C VAL A 22 -3.99 -10.95 -1.36
N ILE A 23 -4.42 -12.02 -0.69
CA ILE A 23 -3.77 -12.60 0.49
C ILE A 23 -2.44 -13.25 0.13
N HIS A 24 -2.41 -14.12 -0.88
CA HIS A 24 -1.20 -14.81 -1.33
C HIS A 24 -0.10 -13.82 -1.73
N ARG A 25 -0.49 -12.72 -2.38
CA ARG A 25 0.43 -11.62 -2.70
C ARG A 25 0.63 -10.65 -1.53
N GLY A 26 0.00 -10.80 -0.37
CA GLY A 26 0.16 -9.87 0.76
C GLY A 26 -0.01 -8.41 0.34
N MET A 27 -1.04 -8.11 -0.46
CA MET A 27 -1.19 -6.78 -1.06
C MET A 27 -1.71 -5.73 -0.07
N ARG A 28 -2.47 -6.15 0.94
CA ARG A 28 -2.87 -5.26 2.04
C ARG A 28 -1.64 -4.93 2.88
N ILE A 29 -1.43 -3.65 3.13
CA ILE A 29 -0.40 -3.16 4.04
C ILE A 29 -1.05 -2.24 5.07
N ASP A 30 -0.58 -2.32 6.31
CA ASP A 30 -0.97 -1.41 7.38
C ASP A 30 0.33 -0.75 7.89
N ARG A 31 0.50 0.55 7.63
CA ARG A 31 1.73 1.29 7.99
C ARG A 31 1.55 1.99 9.33
N PRO A 32 2.42 1.77 10.34
CA PRO A 32 2.35 2.49 11.60
C PRO A 32 2.39 4.01 11.39
N SER A 33 1.50 4.75 12.05
CA SER A 33 1.48 6.20 12.02
C SER A 33 0.79 6.76 13.26
N ALA A 34 1.50 7.61 14.01
CA ALA A 34 0.93 8.32 15.15
C ALA A 34 -0.17 9.32 14.75
N ALA A 35 -0.20 9.73 13.48
CA ALA A 35 -1.25 10.61 12.95
C ALA A 35 -2.55 9.86 12.64
N ALA A 36 -2.50 8.53 12.53
CA ALA A 36 -3.69 7.74 12.29
C ALA A 36 -4.41 7.44 13.62
N LYS A 37 -5.73 7.66 13.64
CA LYS A 37 -6.57 7.37 14.81
C LYS A 37 -6.44 5.92 15.31
N GLY A 38 -6.23 4.97 14.39
CA GLY A 38 -6.06 3.54 14.70
C GLY A 38 -4.60 3.10 14.87
N GLY A 39 -3.64 4.03 14.91
CA GLY A 39 -2.20 3.73 14.98
C GLY A 39 -1.58 3.23 13.68
N THR A 40 -2.39 2.92 12.66
CA THR A 40 -1.94 2.51 11.33
C THR A 40 -2.74 3.18 10.21
N ILE A 41 -2.09 3.33 9.05
CA ILE A 41 -2.70 3.76 7.79
C ILE A 41 -2.84 2.52 6.90
N PRO A 42 -4.07 2.08 6.56
CA PRO A 42 -4.28 0.97 5.64
C PRO A 42 -3.97 1.41 4.20
N GLY A 43 -3.43 0.48 3.41
CA GLY A 43 -3.09 0.72 2.01
C GLY A 43 -2.97 -0.56 1.21
N VAL A 44 -2.72 -0.40 -0.08
CA VAL A 44 -2.49 -1.50 -1.03
C VAL A 44 -1.14 -1.29 -1.70
N ARG A 45 -0.26 -2.29 -1.64
CA ARG A 45 1.00 -2.28 -2.38
C ARG A 45 0.81 -2.80 -3.81
N THR A 46 1.78 -2.54 -4.67
CA THR A 46 1.80 -3.12 -6.02
C THR A 46 1.83 -4.66 -5.97
N PRO A 47 1.13 -5.37 -6.88
CA PRO A 47 1.21 -6.84 -6.98
C PRO A 47 2.56 -7.34 -7.52
N ILE A 48 3.38 -6.46 -8.08
CA ILE A 48 4.64 -6.82 -8.76
C ILE A 48 5.71 -7.17 -7.73
N ILE A 49 6.44 -8.26 -8.00
CA ILE A 49 7.62 -8.70 -7.24
C ILE A 49 8.85 -8.56 -8.13
N ILE A 50 9.87 -7.87 -7.65
CA ILE A 50 11.11 -7.62 -8.40
C ILE A 50 12.26 -8.28 -7.63
N GLY A 51 12.96 -9.23 -8.25
CA GLY A 51 14.08 -9.93 -7.60
C GLY A 51 13.70 -10.62 -6.28
N GLY A 52 12.47 -11.12 -6.16
CA GLY A 52 11.96 -11.74 -4.94
C GLY A 52 11.49 -10.77 -3.85
N ARG A 53 11.60 -9.44 -4.06
CA ARG A 53 11.17 -8.43 -3.10
C ARG A 53 9.83 -7.82 -3.49
N ALA A 54 8.94 -7.75 -2.50
CA ALA A 54 7.71 -6.97 -2.59
C ALA A 54 8.03 -5.47 -2.51
N MET A 55 7.55 -4.70 -3.49
CA MET A 55 7.73 -3.26 -3.50
C MET A 55 6.65 -2.61 -2.65
N ALA A 56 7.04 -2.08 -1.48
CA ALA A 56 6.19 -1.29 -0.61
C ALA A 56 7.06 -0.33 0.20
N ALA A 57 6.59 0.90 0.41
CA ALA A 57 7.26 1.83 1.30
C ALA A 57 7.22 1.29 2.75
N GLU A 58 8.35 1.41 3.45
CA GLU A 58 8.46 0.94 4.84
C GLU A 58 7.70 1.88 5.79
N ARG A 59 7.80 3.19 5.55
CA ARG A 59 7.14 4.27 6.28
C ARG A 59 5.81 4.69 5.60
N PRO A 60 4.86 5.27 6.35
CA PRO A 60 3.71 5.95 5.74
C PRO A 60 4.15 7.15 4.90
N ALA A 61 3.23 7.72 4.12
CA ALA A 61 3.47 8.99 3.44
C ALA A 61 3.82 10.07 4.47
N PRO A 62 4.85 10.91 4.20
CA PRO A 62 5.24 11.97 5.12
C PRO A 62 4.12 12.99 5.25
N ARG A 63 3.99 13.60 6.42
CA ARG A 63 3.10 14.75 6.59
C ARG A 63 3.67 15.96 5.86
N LEU A 64 2.82 16.97 5.67
CA LEU A 64 3.25 18.25 5.15
C LEU A 64 4.38 18.81 6.02
N GLY A 65 5.56 19.00 5.41
CA GLY A 65 6.74 19.55 6.06
C GLY A 65 7.53 18.58 6.97
N GLU A 66 7.17 17.30 7.05
CA GLU A 66 7.79 16.33 7.97
C GLU A 66 9.30 16.21 7.77
N ASP A 67 9.74 16.09 6.52
CA ASP A 67 11.15 15.90 6.18
C ASP A 67 11.86 17.23 5.81
N THR A 68 11.19 18.39 5.88
CA THR A 68 11.74 19.67 5.36
C THR A 68 13.05 20.08 6.04
N ALA A 69 13.09 20.08 7.37
CA ALA A 69 14.30 20.51 8.12
C ALA A 69 15.48 19.53 7.96
N GLU A 70 15.19 18.24 7.76
CA GLU A 70 16.20 17.23 7.48
C GLU A 70 16.83 17.46 6.11
N ILE A 71 16.02 17.60 5.06
CA ILE A 71 16.51 17.81 3.70
C ILE A 71 17.27 19.13 3.56
N LEU A 72 16.80 20.23 4.16
CA LEU A 72 17.52 21.52 4.13
C LEU A 72 18.92 21.40 4.75
N ARG A 73 19.04 20.69 5.86
CA ARG A 73 20.34 20.42 6.50
C ARG A 73 21.26 19.56 5.62
N GLU A 74 20.72 18.55 4.94
CA GLU A 74 21.49 17.67 4.05
C GLU A 74 22.12 18.43 2.87
N ILE A 75 21.42 19.45 2.35
CA ILE A 75 21.89 20.24 1.21
C ILE A 75 22.66 21.51 1.59
N GLY A 76 22.86 21.77 2.89
CA GLY A 76 23.61 22.93 3.39
C GLY A 76 22.81 24.24 3.48
N GLU A 77 21.49 24.17 3.46
CA GLU A 77 20.55 25.30 3.54
C GLU A 77 19.87 25.40 4.92
N GLY A 78 20.40 24.68 5.93
CA GLY A 78 19.84 24.56 7.28
C GLY A 78 20.70 25.15 8.37
#